data_AF-A0A8H8U564-F1
#
_entry.id   AF-A0A8H8U564-F1
#
_cell.length_a   1.000
_cell.length_b   1.000
_cell.length_c   1.000
_cell.angle_alpha   90.00
_cell.angle_beta   90.00
_cell.angle_gamma   90.00
#
_symmetry.space_group_name_H-M   'P 1'
#
loop_
_entity.id
_entity.type
_entity.pdbx_description
1 polymer ?
#
loop_
_entity_poly.entity_id
_entity_poly.type
_entity_poly.pdbx_seq_one_letter_code
_entity_poly.pdbx_strand_id
1 'polypeptide(L)'
;APPPQNITYPGLPHLDYRLYAPSTFLLSADKSEIKSYETRLSTYPNALVSLIQSVATVPPKPHVRIVGKSSDGTVDFDVTMNAMNLIVPDADRKGKMNYVRIIGPGETGFRGETKETLAPDLGNLDNWARSYCADTSAIKQFVLERTVINWDTSYLEGRLLSLINSTAYRGHCTVSFPLTHSRVVIHSPDKCDEGVYGHKEIRGHQSIWPYADVPRGETGRRCAVQEEEMWFNDWKDAIRHAVLGRRRGWVTGEDRLEFLMEPRPAEQGNPSAWGGAPRV
;
A
#
# COMPACT_ATOMS: atom_id res chain seq x y z
N ALA A 1 0.28 -11.61 -33.45
CA ALA A 1 1.38 -11.23 -32.55
C ALA A 1 1.46 -12.26 -31.43
N PRO A 2 2.65 -12.67 -30.97
CA PRO A 2 2.74 -13.47 -29.76
C PRO A 2 2.07 -12.70 -28.60
N PRO A 3 1.41 -13.39 -27.65
CA PRO A 3 0.87 -12.72 -26.48
C PRO A 3 2.00 -11.96 -25.76
N PRO A 4 1.73 -10.77 -25.21
CA PRO A 4 2.76 -10.03 -24.48
C PRO A 4 3.30 -10.92 -23.35
N GLN A 5 4.57 -11.28 -23.44
CA GLN A 5 5.23 -12.07 -22.40
C GLN A 5 5.27 -11.25 -21.12
N ASN A 6 4.86 -11.85 -20.00
CA ASN A 6 5.03 -11.22 -18.69
C ASN A 6 6.52 -11.07 -18.44
N ILE A 7 7.00 -9.82 -18.43
CA ILE A 7 8.38 -9.50 -18.11
C ILE A 7 8.60 -9.87 -16.64
N THR A 8 9.48 -10.82 -16.39
CA THR A 8 9.89 -11.18 -15.03
C THR A 8 11.15 -10.39 -14.69
N TYR A 9 11.13 -9.71 -13.55
CA TYR A 9 12.27 -8.95 -13.05
C TYR A 9 12.92 -9.72 -11.90
N PRO A 10 14.17 -10.18 -12.03
CA PRO A 10 14.86 -10.87 -10.94
C PRO A 10 14.89 -10.03 -9.65
N GLY A 11 14.60 -10.66 -8.52
CA GLY A 11 14.57 -10.00 -7.20
C GLY A 11 13.32 -9.16 -6.91
N LEU A 12 12.37 -9.07 -7.85
CA LEU A 12 11.08 -8.43 -7.65
C LEU A 12 9.94 -9.46 -7.67
N PRO A 13 8.82 -9.20 -6.96
CA PRO A 13 7.64 -10.05 -7.04
C PRO A 13 7.15 -10.28 -8.47
N HIS A 14 6.65 -11.49 -8.75
CA HIS A 14 6.12 -11.83 -10.08
C HIS A 14 4.75 -11.18 -10.31
N LEU A 15 4.76 -9.91 -10.73
CA LEU A 15 3.58 -9.08 -10.96
C LEU A 15 3.63 -8.45 -12.36
N ASP A 16 2.45 -8.17 -12.92
CA ASP A 16 2.37 -7.32 -14.12
C ASP A 16 2.44 -5.84 -13.73
N TYR A 17 3.66 -5.32 -13.64
CA TYR A 17 3.92 -3.94 -13.20
C TYR A 17 3.28 -2.86 -14.09
N ARG A 18 2.91 -3.19 -15.33
CA ARG A 18 2.23 -2.25 -16.24
C ARG A 18 0.86 -1.84 -15.71
N LEU A 19 0.25 -2.65 -14.85
CA LEU A 19 -1.05 -2.38 -14.25
C LEU A 19 -1.01 -1.31 -13.13
N TYR A 20 0.19 -0.91 -12.68
CA TYR A 20 0.35 0.23 -11.77
C TYR A 20 0.31 1.58 -12.46
N ALA A 21 0.59 1.61 -13.77
CA ALA A 21 0.52 2.81 -14.59
C ALA A 21 0.05 2.43 -16.01
N PRO A 22 -1.22 2.02 -16.17
CA PRO A 22 -1.76 1.75 -17.50
C PRO A 22 -1.61 2.99 -18.39
N SER A 23 -1.42 2.79 -19.68
CA SER A 23 -1.39 3.90 -20.65
C SER A 23 -2.65 4.74 -20.50
N THR A 24 -2.51 6.07 -20.50
CA THR A 24 -3.54 7.12 -20.27
C THR A 24 -3.91 7.43 -18.81
N PHE A 25 -3.48 6.62 -17.85
CA PHE A 25 -3.78 6.88 -16.44
C PHE A 25 -2.82 7.93 -15.86
N LEU A 26 -3.34 8.74 -14.95
CA LEU A 26 -2.58 9.75 -14.21
C LEU A 26 -2.35 9.26 -12.79
N LEU A 27 -1.10 9.23 -12.34
CA LEU A 27 -0.74 8.92 -10.95
C LEU A 27 -0.87 10.18 -10.09
N SER A 28 -1.52 10.06 -8.93
CA SER A 28 -1.62 11.13 -7.95
C SER A 28 -0.25 11.53 -7.38
N ALA A 29 -0.13 12.77 -6.86
CA ALA A 29 1.14 13.28 -6.33
C ALA A 29 1.68 12.48 -5.14
N ASP A 30 0.78 11.99 -4.29
CA ASP A 30 1.08 11.11 -3.15
C ASP A 30 1.25 9.63 -3.55
N LYS A 31 1.06 9.32 -4.84
CA LYS A 31 1.17 7.98 -5.44
C LYS A 31 0.17 6.97 -4.91
N SER A 32 -0.89 7.40 -4.22
CA SER A 32 -1.91 6.51 -3.66
C SER A 32 -2.92 6.06 -4.72
N GLU A 33 -3.24 6.91 -5.70
CA GLU A 33 -4.31 6.69 -6.66
C GLU A 33 -3.84 6.82 -8.11
N ILE A 34 -4.41 5.99 -8.99
CA ILE A 34 -4.36 6.21 -10.44
C ILE A 34 -5.74 6.60 -10.96
N LYS A 35 -5.80 7.66 -11.76
CA LYS A 35 -7.03 8.23 -12.31
C LYS A 35 -7.07 8.04 -13.82
N SER A 36 -8.24 7.67 -14.36
CA SER A 36 -8.50 7.68 -15.80
C SER A 36 -9.75 8.49 -16.12
N TYR A 37 -9.70 9.16 -17.26
CA TYR A 37 -10.79 9.94 -17.87
C TYR A 37 -11.16 9.39 -19.25
N GLU A 38 -10.78 8.15 -19.56
CA GLU A 38 -11.09 7.54 -20.85
C GLU A 38 -12.60 7.35 -21.04
N THR A 39 -13.15 7.99 -22.08
CA THR A 39 -14.56 7.82 -22.47
C THR A 39 -14.94 6.35 -22.65
N ARG A 40 -14.05 5.52 -23.20
CA ARG A 40 -14.30 4.09 -23.43
C ARG A 40 -14.69 3.35 -22.15
N LEU A 41 -14.10 3.71 -21.02
CA LEU A 41 -14.36 3.07 -19.72
C LEU A 41 -15.70 3.51 -19.11
N SER A 42 -16.22 4.68 -19.50
CA SER A 42 -17.55 5.15 -19.10
C SER A 42 -18.65 4.76 -20.09
N THR A 43 -18.31 4.35 -21.31
CA THR A 43 -19.28 3.96 -22.34
C THR A 43 -19.48 2.44 -22.44
N TYR A 44 -18.42 1.64 -22.31
CA TYR A 44 -18.47 0.20 -22.56
C TYR A 44 -18.25 -0.62 -21.28
N PRO A 45 -19.30 -1.24 -20.70
CA PRO A 45 -19.18 -2.02 -19.46
C PRO A 45 -18.11 -3.12 -19.53
N ASN A 46 -18.03 -3.86 -20.64
CA ASN A 46 -17.07 -4.96 -20.79
C ASN A 46 -15.61 -4.46 -20.74
N ALA A 47 -15.36 -3.25 -21.24
CA ALA A 47 -14.04 -2.61 -21.18
C ALA A 47 -13.65 -2.29 -19.73
N LEU A 48 -14.60 -1.73 -18.97
CA LEU A 48 -14.45 -1.42 -17.56
C LEU A 48 -14.22 -2.69 -16.73
N VAL A 49 -15.05 -3.72 -16.91
CA VAL A 49 -14.93 -5.00 -16.21
C VAL A 49 -13.55 -5.63 -16.45
N SER A 50 -13.13 -5.72 -17.72
CA SER A 50 -11.84 -6.31 -18.09
C SER A 50 -10.66 -5.58 -17.45
N LEU A 51 -10.73 -4.24 -17.43
CA LEU A 51 -9.73 -3.41 -16.77
C LEU A 51 -9.70 -3.68 -15.26
N ILE A 52 -10.85 -3.57 -14.58
CA ILE A 52 -10.96 -3.74 -13.12
C ILE A 52 -10.47 -5.11 -12.68
N GLN A 53 -10.84 -6.17 -13.41
CA GLN A 53 -10.34 -7.51 -13.16
C GLN A 53 -8.82 -7.59 -13.30
N SER A 54 -8.25 -6.95 -14.34
CA SER A 54 -6.80 -6.91 -14.55
C SER A 54 -6.11 -6.17 -13.41
N VAL A 55 -6.51 -4.93 -13.11
CA VAL A 55 -5.86 -4.10 -12.08
C VAL A 55 -6.06 -4.62 -10.66
N ALA A 56 -7.06 -5.47 -10.42
CA ALA A 56 -7.25 -6.18 -9.15
C ALA A 56 -6.23 -7.30 -8.90
N THR A 57 -5.49 -7.74 -9.93
CA THR A 57 -4.46 -8.79 -9.80
C THR A 57 -3.13 -8.29 -9.24
N VAL A 58 -2.95 -6.98 -9.09
CA VAL A 58 -1.74 -6.38 -8.51
C VAL A 58 -2.04 -5.79 -7.12
N PRO A 59 -1.12 -5.94 -6.16
CA PRO A 59 -1.28 -5.46 -4.79
C PRO A 59 -1.13 -3.96 -4.67
N PRO A 60 -1.56 -3.33 -3.56
CA PRO A 60 -1.02 -2.04 -3.20
C PRO A 60 0.47 -2.17 -2.84
N LYS A 61 1.18 -1.05 -2.72
CA LYS A 61 2.56 -1.00 -2.24
C LYS A 61 2.58 -0.45 -0.81
N PRO A 62 2.56 -1.33 0.21
CA PRO A 62 2.70 -0.93 1.60
C PRO A 62 4.13 -0.50 1.92
N HIS A 63 4.24 0.52 2.77
CA HIS A 63 5.50 1.01 3.29
C HIS A 63 5.49 1.00 4.80
N VAL A 64 6.68 0.94 5.39
CA VAL A 64 6.91 1.27 6.79
C VAL A 64 7.75 2.54 6.80
N ARG A 65 7.20 3.63 7.35
CA ARG A 65 7.87 4.93 7.41
C ARG A 65 8.06 5.36 8.86
N ILE A 66 9.28 5.76 9.18
CA ILE A 66 9.72 6.15 10.52
C ILE A 66 10.29 7.55 10.42
N VAL A 67 9.69 8.49 11.14
CA VAL A 67 10.10 9.90 11.16
C VAL A 67 10.47 10.31 12.58
N GLY A 68 11.71 10.77 12.75
CA GLY A 68 12.16 11.41 13.98
C GLY A 68 12.19 12.92 13.82
N LYS A 69 11.54 13.65 14.72
CA LYS A 69 11.61 15.11 14.81
C LYS A 69 12.20 15.57 16.14
N SER A 70 13.15 16.49 16.07
CA SER A 70 13.68 17.19 17.23
C SER A 70 12.60 18.06 17.90
N SER A 71 12.88 18.54 19.11
CA SER A 71 11.94 19.37 19.89
C SER A 71 11.54 20.68 19.22
N ASP A 72 12.38 21.16 18.29
CA ASP A 72 12.15 22.34 17.45
C ASP A 72 11.28 22.05 16.21
N GLY A 73 10.90 20.79 15.97
CA GLY A 73 10.14 20.33 14.81
C GLY A 73 10.99 19.98 13.59
N THR A 74 12.32 20.13 13.67
CA THR A 74 13.23 19.75 12.58
C THR A 74 13.23 18.23 12.41
N VAL A 75 13.10 17.75 11.17
CA VAL A 75 13.16 16.31 10.87
C VAL A 75 14.61 15.85 10.98
N ASP A 76 14.94 15.03 11.97
CA ASP A 76 16.28 14.47 12.12
C ASP A 76 16.53 13.33 11.12
N PHE A 77 15.54 12.45 10.98
CA PHE A 77 15.56 11.31 10.05
C PHE A 77 14.16 11.02 9.52
N ASP A 78 14.10 10.46 8.32
CA ASP A 78 12.87 10.04 7.65
C ASP A 78 13.19 8.79 6.83
N VAL A 79 13.00 7.63 7.44
CA VAL A 79 13.38 6.34 6.88
C VAL A 79 12.14 5.64 6.37
N THR A 80 12.17 5.19 5.12
CA THR A 80 11.07 4.45 4.48
C THR A 80 11.54 3.09 3.97
N MET A 81 10.76 2.04 4.20
CA MET A 81 11.01 0.68 3.72
C MET A 81 9.85 0.16 2.89
N ASN A 82 10.16 -0.64 1.89
CA ASN A 82 9.16 -1.35 1.09
C ASN A 82 8.71 -2.64 1.79
N ALA A 83 7.40 -2.80 1.99
CA ALA A 83 6.79 -3.98 2.58
C ALA A 83 5.98 -4.82 1.59
N MET A 84 6.00 -4.49 0.28
CA MET A 84 5.25 -5.24 -0.74
C MET A 84 5.64 -6.73 -0.78
N ASN A 85 6.90 -7.05 -0.56
CA ASN A 85 7.39 -8.44 -0.56
C ASN A 85 6.88 -9.26 0.64
N LEU A 86 6.13 -8.65 1.57
CA LEU A 86 5.49 -9.37 2.68
C LEU A 86 4.09 -9.88 2.36
N ILE A 87 3.45 -9.31 1.33
CA ILE A 87 2.08 -9.63 0.93
C ILE A 87 2.00 -10.35 -0.42
N VAL A 88 3.13 -10.49 -1.12
CA VAL A 88 3.23 -11.24 -2.38
C VAL A 88 4.16 -12.43 -2.17
N PRO A 89 3.63 -13.65 -2.10
CA PRO A 89 4.47 -14.85 -2.03
C PRO A 89 5.24 -15.05 -3.33
N ASP A 90 6.44 -15.63 -3.23
CA ASP A 90 7.20 -16.08 -4.39
C ASP A 90 6.41 -17.10 -5.21
N ALA A 91 6.68 -17.14 -6.51
CA ALA A 91 5.95 -17.98 -7.48
C ALA A 91 5.93 -19.48 -7.10
N ASP A 92 6.95 -19.95 -6.38
CA ASP A 92 7.08 -21.34 -5.94
C ASP A 92 6.21 -21.68 -4.72
N ARG A 93 5.76 -20.66 -3.96
CA ARG A 93 4.84 -20.83 -2.83
C ARG A 93 3.41 -20.93 -3.36
N LYS A 94 2.90 -22.16 -3.42
CA LYS A 94 1.49 -22.40 -3.78
C LYS A 94 0.55 -21.71 -2.81
N GLY A 95 -0.17 -20.70 -3.31
CA GLY A 95 -1.28 -20.06 -2.60
C GLY A 95 -1.34 -18.56 -2.89
N LYS A 96 -2.01 -18.17 -3.98
CA LYS A 96 -2.44 -16.77 -4.13
C LYS A 96 -3.49 -16.51 -3.04
N MET A 97 -3.14 -15.69 -2.06
CA MET A 97 -4.06 -15.28 -0.98
C MET A 97 -4.94 -14.08 -1.38
N ASN A 98 -4.72 -13.48 -2.56
CA ASN A 98 -5.49 -12.32 -2.98
C ASN A 98 -6.87 -12.71 -3.52
N TYR A 99 -7.88 -11.93 -3.16
CA TYR A 99 -9.26 -12.13 -3.64
C TYR A 99 -9.97 -10.80 -3.83
N VAL A 100 -10.98 -10.78 -4.69
CA VAL A 100 -11.84 -9.61 -4.88
C VAL A 100 -13.06 -9.77 -3.99
N ARG A 101 -13.28 -8.79 -3.10
CA ARG A 101 -14.49 -8.65 -2.31
C ARG A 101 -15.43 -7.67 -2.99
N ILE A 102 -16.70 -8.02 -3.06
CA ILE A 102 -17.77 -7.11 -3.45
C ILE A 102 -18.55 -6.77 -2.18
N ILE A 103 -18.95 -5.51 -2.01
CA ILE A 103 -19.77 -5.09 -0.87
C ILE A 103 -21.08 -5.89 -0.90
N GLY A 104 -21.34 -6.65 0.17
CA GLY A 104 -22.43 -7.60 0.26
C GLY A 104 -23.79 -6.96 0.59
N PRO A 105 -24.87 -7.76 0.60
CA PRO A 105 -26.18 -7.29 1.06
C PRO A 105 -26.11 -6.84 2.52
N GLY A 106 -26.66 -5.65 2.83
CA GLY A 106 -26.69 -5.10 4.20
C GLY A 106 -25.40 -4.38 4.66
N GLU A 107 -24.36 -4.34 3.83
CA GLU A 107 -23.15 -3.55 4.08
C GLU A 107 -23.30 -2.15 3.46
N THR A 108 -22.93 -1.10 4.23
CA THR A 108 -22.91 0.29 3.74
C THR A 108 -21.73 0.51 2.80
N GLY A 109 -21.96 1.28 1.74
CA GLY A 109 -20.87 1.67 0.85
C GLY A 109 -21.32 2.66 -0.21
N PHE A 110 -20.36 3.18 -0.96
CA PHE A 110 -20.65 4.05 -2.11
C PHE A 110 -21.20 3.22 -3.26
N ARG A 111 -22.50 3.33 -3.51
CA ARG A 111 -23.27 2.48 -4.45
C ARG A 111 -23.88 3.29 -5.61
N GLY A 112 -23.22 4.37 -6.02
CA GLY A 112 -23.68 5.27 -7.10
C GLY A 112 -24.30 6.57 -6.59
N GLU A 113 -24.18 6.85 -5.30
CA GLU A 113 -24.65 8.08 -4.65
C GLU A 113 -23.46 8.91 -4.16
N THR A 114 -23.72 10.15 -3.72
CA THR A 114 -22.70 11.04 -3.13
C THR A 114 -22.33 10.68 -1.69
N LYS A 115 -23.08 9.75 -1.08
CA LYS A 115 -22.89 9.24 0.28
C LYS A 115 -23.04 7.73 0.29
N GLU A 116 -22.59 7.10 1.38
CA GLU A 116 -22.76 5.66 1.56
C GLU A 116 -24.24 5.28 1.72
N THR A 117 -24.62 4.19 1.07
CA THR A 117 -25.98 3.63 1.11
C THR A 117 -25.94 2.11 1.25
N LEU A 118 -27.08 1.52 1.64
CA LEU A 118 -27.27 0.07 1.72
C LEU A 118 -27.71 -0.55 0.38
N ALA A 119 -28.23 0.27 -0.53
CA ALA A 119 -28.80 -0.12 -1.81
C ALA A 119 -28.33 0.86 -2.92
N PRO A 120 -28.32 0.44 -4.20
CA PRO A 120 -28.70 -0.89 -4.70
C PRO A 120 -27.66 -1.98 -4.40
N ASP A 121 -28.10 -3.23 -4.31
CA ASP A 121 -27.20 -4.39 -4.38
C ASP A 121 -27.31 -5.01 -5.77
N LEU A 122 -26.29 -4.80 -6.58
CA LEU A 122 -26.24 -5.29 -7.96
C LEU A 122 -25.51 -6.64 -8.08
N GLY A 123 -25.04 -7.21 -6.96
CA GLY A 123 -24.41 -8.51 -6.90
C GLY A 123 -23.00 -8.55 -7.47
N ASN A 124 -22.85 -8.57 -8.80
CA ASN A 124 -21.57 -8.79 -9.47
C ASN A 124 -21.00 -7.54 -10.16
N LEU A 125 -19.71 -7.62 -10.51
CA LEU A 125 -18.97 -6.52 -11.16
C LEU A 125 -19.57 -6.08 -12.49
N ASP A 126 -20.10 -7.01 -13.30
CA ASP A 126 -20.73 -6.69 -14.57
C ASP A 126 -21.96 -5.79 -14.42
N ASN A 127 -22.81 -6.09 -13.44
CA ASN A 127 -24.01 -5.28 -13.17
C ASN A 127 -23.64 -3.89 -12.65
N TRP A 128 -22.64 -3.78 -11.78
CA TRP A 128 -22.11 -2.49 -11.33
C TRP A 128 -21.50 -1.67 -12.46
N ALA A 129 -20.74 -2.31 -13.36
CA ALA A 129 -20.16 -1.66 -14.52
C ALA A 129 -21.26 -1.18 -15.49
N ARG A 130 -22.31 -1.97 -15.72
CA ARG A 130 -23.48 -1.57 -16.52
C ARG A 130 -24.19 -0.36 -15.91
N SER A 131 -24.42 -0.39 -14.60
CA SER A 131 -25.04 0.73 -13.87
C SER A 131 -24.21 2.01 -14.00
N TYR A 132 -22.89 1.91 -13.79
CA TYR A 132 -21.97 3.02 -13.98
C TYR A 132 -22.01 3.59 -15.40
N CYS A 133 -21.98 2.75 -16.43
CA CYS A 133 -22.03 3.22 -17.82
C CYS A 133 -23.39 3.81 -18.20
N ALA A 134 -24.49 3.28 -17.64
CA ALA A 134 -25.85 3.76 -17.90
C ALA A 134 -26.18 5.08 -17.17
N ASP A 135 -25.48 5.41 -16.08
CA ASP A 135 -25.68 6.66 -15.35
C ASP A 135 -25.28 7.87 -16.22
N THR A 136 -26.21 8.77 -16.52
CA THR A 136 -25.95 9.98 -17.32
C THR A 136 -25.41 11.15 -16.49
N SER A 137 -25.13 10.95 -15.21
CA SER A 137 -24.60 11.99 -14.34
C SER A 137 -23.25 12.50 -14.85
N ALA A 138 -23.11 13.83 -14.95
CA ALA A 138 -21.88 14.47 -15.42
C ALA A 138 -20.66 14.09 -14.57
N ILE A 139 -20.85 14.02 -13.24
CA ILE A 139 -19.78 13.71 -12.29
C ILE A 139 -20.06 12.39 -11.56
N LYS A 140 -19.54 11.31 -12.14
CA LYS A 140 -19.58 9.96 -11.59
C LYS A 140 -18.18 9.34 -11.60
N GLN A 141 -17.90 8.50 -10.61
CA GLN A 141 -16.65 7.76 -10.52
C GLN A 141 -16.86 6.31 -10.12
N PHE A 142 -16.08 5.43 -10.76
CA PHE A 142 -15.97 4.02 -10.41
C PHE A 142 -14.63 3.79 -9.73
N VAL A 143 -14.65 3.17 -8.55
CA VAL A 143 -13.49 3.04 -7.69
C VAL A 143 -13.24 1.57 -7.36
N LEU A 144 -12.00 1.14 -7.61
CA LEU A 144 -11.44 -0.08 -7.03
C LEU A 144 -10.43 0.30 -5.95
N GLU A 145 -10.59 -0.28 -4.78
CA GLU A 145 -9.67 -0.10 -3.66
C GLU A 145 -8.88 -1.39 -3.43
N ARG A 146 -7.59 -1.27 -3.17
CA ARG A 146 -6.69 -2.37 -2.83
C ARG A 146 -6.30 -2.21 -1.37
N THR A 147 -6.59 -3.20 -0.56
CA THR A 147 -6.36 -3.15 0.88
C THR A 147 -5.49 -4.30 1.34
N VAL A 148 -4.73 -4.06 2.41
CA VAL A 148 -3.97 -5.09 3.10
C VAL A 148 -4.72 -5.42 4.39
N ILE A 149 -5.03 -6.70 4.61
CA ILE A 149 -5.72 -7.15 5.83
C ILE A 149 -4.81 -8.05 6.67
N ASN A 150 -5.16 -8.22 7.95
CA ASN A 150 -4.47 -9.09 8.91
C ASN A 150 -2.96 -8.78 9.07
N TRP A 151 -2.56 -7.56 8.72
CA TRP A 151 -1.23 -7.03 8.98
C TRP A 151 -1.25 -6.27 10.30
N ASP A 152 -0.55 -6.76 11.32
CA ASP A 152 -0.55 -6.12 12.62
C ASP A 152 0.45 -4.96 12.65
N THR A 153 0.01 -3.81 12.14
CA THR A 153 0.79 -2.57 12.11
C THR A 153 1.05 -2.03 13.51
N SER A 154 0.13 -2.22 14.45
CA SER A 154 0.27 -1.78 15.85
C SER A 154 1.39 -2.54 16.57
N TYR A 155 1.49 -3.85 16.33
CA TYR A 155 2.59 -4.66 16.84
C TYR A 155 3.93 -4.20 16.28
N LEU A 156 4.03 -4.01 14.96
CA LEU A 156 5.26 -3.53 14.31
C LEU A 156 5.65 -2.14 14.80
N GLU A 157 4.68 -1.23 14.94
CA GLU A 157 4.89 0.10 15.49
C GLU A 157 5.52 0.03 16.88
N GLY A 158 4.95 -0.76 17.80
CA GLY A 158 5.50 -0.94 19.14
C GLY A 158 6.94 -1.46 19.13
N ARG A 159 7.25 -2.42 18.26
CA ARG A 159 8.61 -2.96 18.11
C ARG A 159 9.60 -1.95 17.55
N LEU A 160 9.20 -1.17 16.55
CA LEU A 160 10.02 -0.13 15.94
C LEU A 160 10.26 1.05 16.90
N LEU A 161 9.24 1.47 17.65
CA LEU A 161 9.39 2.50 18.67
C LEU A 161 10.32 2.02 19.80
N SER A 162 10.19 0.76 20.23
CA SER A 162 11.10 0.16 21.22
C SER A 162 12.55 0.14 20.72
N LEU A 163 12.76 -0.20 19.44
CA LEU A 163 14.08 -0.14 18.79
C LEU A 163 14.65 1.27 18.83
N ILE A 164 13.87 2.30 18.47
CA ILE A 164 14.34 3.69 18.42
C ILE A 164 14.62 4.21 19.82
N ASN A 165 13.79 3.88 20.81
CA ASN A 165 14.05 4.21 22.21
C ASN A 165 15.38 3.62 22.71
N SER A 166 15.80 2.46 22.19
CA SER A 166 17.11 1.86 22.52
C SER A 166 18.30 2.63 21.91
N THR A 167 18.07 3.54 20.94
CA THR A 167 19.12 4.34 20.30
C THR A 167 19.47 5.62 21.05
N ALA A 168 18.86 5.87 22.21
CA ALA A 168 18.96 7.12 22.98
C ALA A 168 18.47 8.38 22.23
N TYR A 169 17.72 8.22 21.14
CA TYR A 169 17.04 9.33 20.48
C TYR A 169 16.05 9.99 21.43
N ARG A 170 16.14 11.32 21.60
CA ARG A 170 15.29 12.10 22.52
C ARG A 170 14.17 12.89 21.84
N GLY A 171 14.13 12.91 20.51
CA GLY A 171 13.09 13.58 19.76
C GLY A 171 11.78 12.78 19.73
N HIS A 172 10.75 13.36 19.12
CA HIS A 172 9.49 12.69 18.90
C HIS A 172 9.59 11.78 17.67
N CYS A 173 9.31 10.49 17.85
CA CYS A 173 9.29 9.53 16.77
C CYS A 173 7.85 9.15 16.40
N THR A 174 7.56 9.14 15.10
CA THR A 174 6.28 8.69 14.55
C THR A 174 6.54 7.55 13.56
N VAL A 175 5.88 6.41 13.76
CA VAL A 175 5.86 5.30 12.81
C VAL A 175 4.53 5.33 12.07
N SER A 176 4.54 5.10 10.76
CA SER A 176 3.35 5.07 9.93
C SER A 176 3.47 3.98 8.87
N PHE A 177 2.32 3.54 8.34
CA PHE A 177 2.25 2.49 7.34
C PHE A 177 1.55 2.98 6.05
N PRO A 178 2.17 3.90 5.28
CA PRO A 178 1.56 4.43 4.08
C PRO A 178 1.28 3.32 3.06
N LEU A 179 0.13 3.40 2.41
CA LEU A 179 -0.26 2.51 1.33
C LEU A 179 -0.28 3.30 0.01
N THR A 180 0.63 2.99 -0.90
CA THR A 180 0.65 3.60 -2.24
C THR A 180 0.07 2.65 -3.27
N HIS A 181 -0.38 3.19 -4.41
CA HIS A 181 -1.08 2.46 -5.46
C HIS A 181 -2.29 1.67 -4.93
N SER A 182 -2.97 2.19 -3.92
CA SER A 182 -4.11 1.55 -3.27
C SER A 182 -5.41 1.79 -4.02
N ARG A 183 -5.54 2.85 -4.80
CA ARG A 183 -6.82 3.19 -5.45
C ARG A 183 -6.72 3.31 -6.96
N VAL A 184 -7.74 2.82 -7.65
CA VAL A 184 -7.95 3.02 -9.08
C VAL A 184 -9.29 3.73 -9.25
N VAL A 185 -9.27 4.92 -9.84
CA VAL A 185 -10.44 5.78 -10.00
C VAL A 185 -10.69 6.03 -11.48
N ILE A 186 -11.91 5.76 -11.92
CA ILE A 186 -12.35 5.95 -13.30
C ILE A 186 -13.42 7.04 -13.27
N HIS A 187 -13.09 8.19 -13.82
CA HIS A 187 -13.99 9.34 -13.90
C HIS A 187 -14.80 9.29 -15.20
N SER A 188 -15.99 9.90 -15.15
CA SER A 188 -16.68 10.32 -16.36
C SER A 188 -15.76 11.22 -17.21
N PRO A 189 -15.83 11.16 -18.56
CA PRO A 189 -14.98 11.96 -19.44
C PRO A 189 -15.20 13.48 -19.31
N ASP A 190 -16.36 13.89 -18.78
CA ASP A 190 -16.67 15.29 -18.56
C ASP A 190 -15.84 15.83 -17.39
N LYS A 191 -14.84 16.66 -17.73
CA LYS A 191 -14.08 17.44 -16.76
C LYS A 191 -14.98 18.54 -16.19
N CYS A 192 -15.64 18.29 -15.09
CA CYS A 192 -16.09 19.37 -14.23
C CYS A 192 -14.95 19.72 -13.27
N ASP A 193 -14.67 21.02 -13.10
CA ASP A 193 -13.73 21.49 -12.08
C ASP A 193 -14.09 20.86 -10.72
N GLU A 194 -13.10 20.31 -10.02
CA GLU A 194 -13.22 19.59 -8.73
C GLU A 194 -13.65 20.53 -7.56
N GLY A 195 -14.66 21.38 -7.77
CA GLY A 195 -15.18 22.34 -6.81
C GLY A 195 -16.51 21.89 -6.20
N VAL A 196 -16.53 21.77 -4.87
CA VAL A 196 -17.69 21.82 -3.93
C VAL A 196 -18.85 20.80 -4.12
N TYR A 197 -19.06 20.24 -5.32
CA TYR A 197 -20.14 19.29 -5.59
C TYR A 197 -19.67 17.85 -5.39
N GLY A 198 -20.42 17.09 -4.57
CA GLY A 198 -20.15 15.68 -4.34
C GLY A 198 -20.22 14.86 -5.64
N HIS A 199 -19.33 13.88 -5.77
CA HIS A 199 -19.30 12.97 -6.91
C HIS A 199 -20.13 11.72 -6.60
N LYS A 200 -20.91 11.24 -7.57
CA LYS A 200 -21.53 9.92 -7.43
C LYS A 200 -20.44 8.88 -7.50
N GLU A 201 -20.29 8.10 -6.43
CA GLU A 201 -19.21 7.14 -6.32
C GLU A 201 -19.76 5.71 -6.26
N ILE A 202 -19.15 4.83 -7.04
CA ILE A 202 -19.32 3.38 -6.92
C ILE A 202 -18.00 2.81 -6.41
N ARG A 203 -17.94 2.46 -5.13
CA ARG A 203 -16.82 1.78 -4.46
C ARG A 203 -17.26 0.40 -3.98
N GLY A 204 -17.84 -0.39 -4.87
CA GLY A 204 -18.38 -1.70 -4.55
C GLY A 204 -17.33 -2.83 -4.55
N HIS A 205 -16.12 -2.61 -5.06
CA HIS A 205 -15.14 -3.65 -5.33
C HIS A 205 -13.83 -3.36 -4.62
N GLN A 206 -13.35 -4.33 -3.85
CA GLN A 206 -12.09 -4.25 -3.14
C GLN A 206 -11.20 -5.43 -3.52
N SER A 207 -9.95 -5.18 -3.90
CA SER A 207 -8.92 -6.19 -4.04
C SER A 207 -8.22 -6.36 -2.70
N ILE A 208 -8.47 -7.49 -2.05
CA ILE A 208 -7.96 -7.80 -0.71
C ILE A 208 -6.64 -8.56 -0.83
N TRP A 209 -5.63 -8.09 -0.11
CA TRP A 209 -4.30 -8.68 -0.03
C TRP A 209 -3.97 -9.06 1.41
N PRO A 210 -4.27 -10.29 1.83
CA PRO A 210 -4.00 -10.72 3.19
C PRO A 210 -2.49 -10.78 3.46
N TYR A 211 -2.04 -10.12 4.51
CA TYR A 211 -0.73 -10.37 5.09
C TYR A 211 -0.70 -11.75 5.78
N ALA A 212 -1.83 -12.13 6.37
CA ALA A 212 -2.05 -13.44 6.98
C ALA A 212 -3.50 -13.92 6.79
N ASP A 213 -3.73 -15.23 6.91
CA ASP A 213 -5.07 -15.83 6.80
C ASP A 213 -6.04 -15.28 7.86
N VAL A 214 -5.54 -15.02 9.07
CA VAL A 214 -6.30 -14.50 10.23
C VAL A 214 -5.52 -13.41 10.96
N PRO A 215 -6.20 -12.55 11.75
CA PRO A 215 -5.57 -11.56 12.62
C PRO A 215 -4.52 -12.14 13.57
N ARG A 216 -3.60 -11.29 14.04
CA ARG A 216 -2.58 -11.68 15.02
C ARG A 216 -3.25 -12.09 16.34
N GLY A 217 -2.80 -13.19 16.93
CA GLY A 217 -3.33 -13.73 18.19
C GLY A 217 -4.37 -14.85 18.01
N GLU A 218 -4.88 -15.06 16.79
CA GLU A 218 -5.78 -16.16 16.48
C GLU A 218 -5.01 -17.46 16.22
N THR A 219 -5.58 -18.59 16.64
CA THR A 219 -5.01 -19.92 16.42
C THR A 219 -5.01 -20.29 14.93
N GLY A 220 -3.94 -20.91 14.45
CA GLY A 220 -3.82 -21.32 13.05
C GLY A 220 -3.40 -20.20 12.09
N ARG A 221 -2.94 -19.05 12.60
CA ARG A 221 -2.40 -17.95 11.80
C ARG A 221 -1.27 -18.41 10.88
N ARG A 222 -1.39 -18.12 9.60
CA ARG A 222 -0.33 -18.29 8.60
C ARG A 222 -0.15 -16.99 7.84
N CYS A 223 1.08 -16.48 7.83
CA CYS A 223 1.43 -15.30 7.05
C CYS A 223 1.71 -15.67 5.60
N ALA A 224 1.40 -14.77 4.66
CA ALA A 224 1.64 -14.97 3.23
C ALA A 224 3.12 -15.24 2.93
N VAL A 225 4.01 -14.50 3.61
CA VAL A 225 5.46 -14.61 3.41
C VAL A 225 6.20 -14.92 4.71
N GLN A 226 6.10 -14.03 5.70
CA GLN A 226 6.77 -14.16 6.99
C GLN A 226 6.01 -13.41 8.07
N GLU A 227 6.28 -13.72 9.34
CA GLU A 227 5.71 -13.01 10.47
C GLU A 227 6.33 -11.62 10.67
N GLU A 228 5.58 -10.72 11.29
CA GLU A 228 6.03 -9.37 11.61
C GLU A 228 7.27 -9.38 12.51
N GLU A 229 7.33 -10.32 13.45
CA GLU A 229 8.46 -10.43 14.39
C GLU A 229 9.73 -10.89 13.68
N MET A 230 9.60 -11.81 12.73
CA MET A 230 10.73 -12.28 11.94
C MET A 230 11.21 -11.15 11.01
N TRP A 231 10.29 -10.44 10.36
CA TRP A 231 10.63 -9.23 9.59
C TRP A 231 11.34 -8.19 10.44
N PHE A 232 10.84 -7.88 11.63
CA PHE A 232 11.48 -6.92 12.52
C PHE A 232 12.90 -7.34 12.88
N ASN A 233 13.10 -8.62 13.24
CA ASN A 233 14.43 -9.12 13.59
C ASN A 233 15.42 -9.07 12.43
N ASP A 234 14.95 -9.30 11.21
CA ASP A 234 15.77 -9.21 9.99
C ASP A 234 16.17 -7.78 9.64
N TRP A 235 15.33 -6.79 9.96
CA TRP A 235 15.52 -5.40 9.54
C TRP A 235 16.01 -4.47 10.66
N LYS A 236 15.93 -4.87 11.93
CA LYS A 236 16.21 -3.98 13.08
C LYS A 236 17.59 -3.32 13.04
N ASP A 237 18.62 -4.02 12.58
CA ASP A 237 19.99 -3.49 12.58
C ASP A 237 20.19 -2.46 11.46
N ALA A 238 19.68 -2.75 10.25
CA ALA A 238 19.68 -1.80 9.13
C ALA A 238 18.84 -0.55 9.44
N ILE A 239 17.68 -0.71 10.09
CA ILE A 239 16.85 0.40 10.56
C ILE A 239 17.60 1.23 11.60
N ARG A 240 18.19 0.57 12.61
CA ARG A 240 18.95 1.25 13.67
C ARG A 240 20.06 2.10 13.07
N HIS A 241 20.85 1.54 12.17
CA HIS A 241 21.92 2.25 11.50
C HIS A 241 21.40 3.44 10.68
N ALA A 242 20.34 3.26 9.90
CA ALA A 242 19.76 4.35 9.12
C ALA A 242 19.27 5.51 10.01
N VAL A 243 18.70 5.20 11.18
CA VAL A 243 18.27 6.19 12.18
C VAL A 243 19.47 6.91 12.80
N LEU A 244 20.49 6.17 13.27
CA LEU A 244 21.71 6.75 13.86
C LEU A 244 22.46 7.63 12.85
N GLY A 245 22.49 7.21 11.58
CA GLY A 245 23.06 7.94 10.46
C GLY A 245 22.21 9.11 9.95
N ARG A 246 21.09 9.43 10.64
CA ARG A 246 20.17 10.53 10.28
C ARG A 246 19.69 10.48 8.83
N ARG A 247 19.48 9.26 8.30
CA ARG A 247 19.12 9.05 6.90
C ARG A 247 17.75 9.66 6.60
N ARG A 248 17.62 10.23 5.41
CA ARG A 248 16.35 10.63 4.81
C ARG A 248 16.18 9.93 3.47
N GLY A 249 15.23 9.00 3.38
CA GLY A 249 14.96 8.23 2.18
C GLY A 249 14.76 6.74 2.45
N TRP A 250 15.13 5.92 1.46
CA TRP A 250 14.86 4.49 1.48
C TRP A 250 15.92 3.71 2.28
N VAL A 251 15.44 2.67 2.97
CA VAL A 251 16.26 1.55 3.46
C VAL A 251 15.80 0.33 2.69
N THR A 252 16.76 -0.33 2.05
CA THR A 252 16.53 -1.32 0.99
C THR A 252 17.08 -2.69 1.39
N GLY A 253 16.84 -3.68 0.53
CA GLY A 253 17.43 -5.01 0.71
C GLY A 253 18.95 -4.99 0.70
N GLU A 254 19.58 -4.03 0.02
CA GLU A 254 21.04 -3.88 -0.01
C GLU A 254 21.59 -3.44 1.35
N ASP A 255 20.93 -2.49 2.02
CA ASP A 255 21.30 -2.09 3.38
C ASP A 255 21.18 -3.28 4.34
N ARG A 256 20.10 -4.05 4.22
CA ARG A 256 19.95 -5.29 5.00
C ARG A 256 21.08 -6.28 4.70
N LEU A 257 21.40 -6.48 3.42
CA LEU A 257 22.44 -7.40 2.99
C LEU A 257 23.81 -7.01 3.56
N GLU A 258 24.16 -5.72 3.49
CA GLU A 258 25.39 -5.17 4.06
C GLU A 258 25.50 -5.51 5.55
N PHE A 259 24.43 -5.33 6.34
CA PHE A 259 24.45 -5.68 7.77
C PHE A 259 24.53 -7.18 8.07
N LEU A 260 24.01 -8.02 7.16
CA LEU A 260 24.15 -9.47 7.29
C LEU A 260 25.58 -9.93 6.99
N MET A 261 26.27 -9.28 6.06
CA MET A 261 27.66 -9.61 5.71
C MET A 261 28.68 -8.97 6.65
N GLU A 262 28.45 -7.72 7.03
CA GLU A 262 29.35 -6.88 7.80
C GLU A 262 28.60 -6.32 9.03
N PRO A 263 28.30 -7.17 10.02
CA PRO A 263 27.63 -6.70 11.23
C PRO A 263 28.52 -5.67 11.93
N ARG A 264 27.93 -4.52 12.28
CA ARG A 264 28.62 -3.42 12.97
C ARG A 264 28.25 -3.42 14.45
N PRO A 265 28.91 -4.22 15.31
CA PRO A 265 28.56 -4.34 16.72
C PRO A 265 28.71 -3.02 17.49
N ALA A 266 29.58 -2.12 17.04
CA ALA A 266 29.75 -0.79 17.64
C ALA A 266 28.49 0.11 17.51
N GLU A 267 27.61 -0.19 16.56
CA GLU A 267 26.36 0.55 16.31
C GLU A 267 25.14 -0.11 16.98
N GLN A 268 25.31 -1.25 17.65
CA GLN A 268 24.23 -1.99 18.33
C GLN A 268 23.68 -1.30 19.59
N GLY A 269 24.19 -0.13 19.96
CA GLY A 269 23.66 0.64 21.09
C GLY A 269 24.61 1.69 21.63
N ASN A 270 25.19 2.54 20.77
CA ASN A 270 26.05 3.63 21.24
C ASN A 270 25.23 4.93 21.45
N PRO A 271 24.95 5.34 22.71
CA PRO A 271 24.11 6.51 23.01
C PRO A 271 24.70 7.84 22.50
N SER A 272 25.99 7.87 22.16
CA SER A 272 26.73 9.06 21.74
C SER A 272 26.41 9.53 20.31
N ALA A 273 25.71 8.74 19.50
CA ALA A 273 25.40 9.13 18.11
C ALA A 273 24.46 10.35 18.02
N TRP A 274 23.62 10.56 19.04
CA TRP A 274 22.78 11.75 19.18
C TRP A 274 23.47 12.88 19.97
N GLY A 275 24.67 12.64 20.51
CA GLY A 275 25.40 13.59 21.37
C GLY A 275 26.92 13.43 21.34
N GLY A 276 27.61 14.33 20.61
CA GLY A 276 29.02 14.68 20.76
C GLY A 276 29.48 15.64 19.66
N ALA A 277 30.18 16.76 19.91
CA ALA A 277 31.18 16.99 20.95
C ALA A 277 30.95 18.25 21.82
N PRO A 278 31.51 18.31 23.05
CA PRO A 278 31.75 19.57 23.73
C PRO A 278 32.70 20.42 22.90
N ARG A 279 32.40 21.72 22.81
CA ARG A 279 33.33 22.71 22.30
C ARG A 279 34.59 22.67 23.18
N VAL A 280 35.74 22.38 22.56
CA VAL A 280 37.05 22.78 23.10
C VAL A 280 37.29 24.22 22.68
#